data_AF-A0A5U2F5E4-F1
#
_entry.id   AF-A0A5U2F5E4-F1
#
_cell.length_a   1.000
_cell.length_b   1.000
_cell.length_c   1.000
_cell.angle_alpha   90.00
_cell.angle_beta   90.00
_cell.angle_gamma   90.00
#
_symmetry.space_group_name_H-M   'P 1'
#
loop_
_entity.id
_entity.type
_entity.pdbx_description
1 polymer ?
#
loop_
_entity_poly.entity_id
_entity_poly.type
_entity_poly.pdbx_seq_one_letter_code
_entity_poly.pdbx_strand_id
1 'polypeptide(L)'
;MGSIMASVYSSTFTPPAEALLPPNAWDSLDQTLIVVSKLSAEMAEKVSEAGKTTFMTGVSATLIGTTIITIVVFVSMAVYAKNKRP
;
A
#
# COMPACT_ATOMS: atom_id res chain seq x y z
N MET A 1 6.30 -8.73 1.03
CA MET A 1 5.87 -7.39 0.55
C MET A 1 4.36 -7.22 0.53
N GLY A 2 3.56 -8.24 0.21
CA GLY A 2 2.09 -8.16 0.32
C GLY A 2 1.58 -7.73 1.71
N SER A 3 2.26 -8.14 2.79
CA SER A 3 1.95 -7.70 4.16
C SER A 3 2.22 -6.21 4.43
N ILE A 4 3.25 -5.63 3.79
CA ILE A 4 3.55 -4.19 3.91
C ILE A 4 2.48 -3.39 3.17
N MET A 5 2.10 -3.82 1.97
CA MET A 5 1.00 -3.22 1.22
C MET A 5 -0.32 -3.25 2.00
N ALA A 6 -0.69 -4.41 2.57
CA ALA A 6 -1.90 -4.55 3.37
C ALA A 6 -1.87 -3.65 4.62
N SER A 7 -0.72 -3.56 5.30
CA SER A 7 -0.55 -2.71 6.48
C SER A 7 -0.58 -1.21 6.16
N VAL A 8 -0.01 -0.79 5.03
CA VAL A 8 -0.08 0.62 4.60
C VAL A 8 -1.51 0.94 4.17
N TYR A 9 -2.16 0.03 3.45
CA TYR A 9 -3.55 0.20 3.04
C TYR A 9 -4.49 0.36 4.25
N SER A 10 -4.44 -0.54 5.23
CA SER A 10 -5.31 -0.48 6.41
C SER A 10 -5.04 0.74 7.31
N SER A 11 -3.81 1.24 7.34
CA SER A 11 -3.45 2.42 8.15
C SER A 11 -3.70 3.77 7.47
N THR A 12 -3.81 3.81 6.14
CA THR A 12 -3.96 5.06 5.38
C THR A 12 -5.29 5.19 4.66
N PHE A 13 -6.14 4.16 4.68
CA PHE A 13 -7.48 4.22 4.11
C PHE A 13 -8.42 5.05 4.99
N THR A 14 -8.85 6.21 4.49
CA THR A 14 -9.89 7.04 5.11
C THR A 14 -11.18 6.96 4.30
N PRO A 15 -12.18 6.19 4.75
CA PRO A 15 -13.49 6.14 4.09
C PRO A 15 -14.23 7.48 4.19
N PRO A 16 -15.14 7.78 3.23
CA PRO A 16 -16.14 8.83 3.42
C PRO A 16 -17.03 8.48 4.61
N ALA A 17 -17.24 9.42 5.53
CA ALA A 17 -18.03 9.19 6.75
C ALA A 17 -19.47 8.78 6.44
N GLU A 18 -20.02 9.23 5.31
CA GLU A 18 -21.37 8.90 4.84
C GLU A 18 -21.51 7.44 4.40
N ALA A 19 -20.42 6.70 4.20
CA ALA A 19 -20.43 5.34 3.65
C ALA A 19 -20.88 4.26 4.64
N LEU A 20 -20.92 4.58 5.95
CA LEU A 20 -21.29 3.65 7.03
C LEU A 20 -20.66 2.25 6.84
N LEU A 21 -19.40 2.24 6.43
CA LEU A 21 -18.69 1.04 6.08
C LEU A 21 -18.38 0.23 7.36
N PRO A 22 -18.57 -1.10 7.33
CA PRO A 22 -18.27 -1.95 8.47
C PRO A 22 -16.75 -1.92 8.79
N PRO A 23 -16.34 -2.14 10.06
CA PRO A 23 -14.96 -1.92 10.51
C PRO A 23 -13.89 -2.75 9.78
N ASN A 24 -14.30 -3.84 9.14
CA ASN A 24 -13.46 -4.76 8.36
C ASN A 24 -13.47 -4.47 6.86
N ALA A 25 -14.15 -3.42 6.40
CA ALA A 25 -14.28 -3.10 4.98
C ALA A 25 -12.96 -2.67 4.32
N TRP A 26 -11.93 -2.34 5.10
CA TRP A 26 -10.64 -1.82 4.63
C TRP A 26 -9.43 -2.62 5.10
N ASP A 27 -9.66 -3.84 5.60
CA ASP A 27 -8.56 -4.76 5.93
C ASP A 27 -7.81 -5.21 4.67
N SER A 28 -8.48 -5.20 3.52
CA SER A 28 -7.91 -5.52 2.20
C SER A 28 -8.69 -4.84 1.08
N LEU A 29 -8.03 -4.60 -0.07
CA LEU A 29 -8.68 -4.04 -1.27
C LEU A 29 -9.86 -4.90 -1.73
N ASP A 30 -9.75 -6.23 -1.62
CA ASP A 30 -10.81 -7.17 -2.00
C ASP A 30 -12.06 -6.98 -1.13
N GLN A 31 -11.89 -6.87 0.18
CA GLN A 31 -13.01 -6.58 1.09
C GLN A 31 -13.61 -5.21 0.80
N THR A 32 -12.79 -4.19 0.51
CA THR A 32 -13.28 -2.87 0.12
C THR A 32 -14.16 -2.97 -1.12
N LEU A 33 -13.72 -3.66 -2.17
CA LEU A 33 -14.46 -3.82 -3.42
C LEU A 33 -15.76 -4.63 -3.25
N ILE A 34 -15.76 -5.64 -2.38
CA ILE A 34 -16.97 -6.40 -2.04
C ILE A 34 -18.00 -5.51 -1.35
N VAL A 35 -17.59 -4.65 -0.42
CA VAL A 35 -18.53 -3.75 0.29
C VAL A 35 -19.00 -2.62 -0.63
N VAL A 36 -18.11 -2.10 -1.47
CA VAL A 36 -18.42 -1.09 -2.50
C VAL A 36 -19.52 -1.55 -3.45
N SER A 37 -19.54 -2.84 -3.81
CA SER A 37 -20.58 -3.40 -4.69
C SER A 37 -22.02 -3.31 -4.14
N LYS A 38 -22.17 -3.02 -2.85
CA LYS A 38 -23.46 -2.90 -2.15
C LYS A 38 -23.87 -1.44 -1.91
N LEU A 39 -23.03 -0.47 -2.25
CA LEU A 39 -23.31 0.97 -2.12
C LEU A 39 -24.06 1.51 -3.34
N SER A 40 -24.68 2.67 -3.20
CA SER A 40 -25.18 3.43 -4.35
C SER A 40 -24.03 3.77 -5.30
N ALA A 41 -24.30 3.88 -6.60
CA ALA A 41 -23.26 4.10 -7.62
C ALA A 41 -22.34 5.31 -7.30
N GLU A 42 -22.90 6.39 -6.77
CA GLU A 42 -22.15 7.59 -6.38
C GLU A 42 -21.20 7.34 -5.19
N MET A 43 -21.63 6.56 -4.20
CA MET A 43 -20.80 6.22 -3.04
C MET A 43 -19.77 5.16 -3.38
N ALA A 44 -20.11 4.24 -4.27
CA ALA A 44 -19.19 3.23 -4.79
C ALA A 44 -17.99 3.88 -5.52
N GLU A 45 -18.25 4.93 -6.29
CA GLU A 45 -17.21 5.68 -7.00
C GLU A 45 -16.25 6.40 -6.03
N LYS A 46 -16.79 7.12 -5.04
CA LYS A 46 -15.99 7.82 -4.01
C LYS A 46 -15.10 6.87 -3.21
N VAL A 47 -15.65 5.72 -2.79
CA VAL A 47 -14.90 4.71 -2.02
C VAL A 47 -13.86 4.00 -2.89
N SER A 48 -14.16 3.76 -4.17
CA SER A 48 -13.22 3.16 -5.13
C SER A 48 -12.04 4.09 -5.45
N GLU A 49 -12.29 5.38 -5.62
CA GLU A 49 -11.25 6.39 -5.84
C GLU A 49 -10.34 6.54 -4.61
N ALA A 50 -10.92 6.60 -3.41
CA ALA A 50 -10.16 6.58 -2.16
C ALA A 50 -9.29 5.31 -2.06
N GLY A 51 -9.87 4.14 -2.35
CA GLY A 51 -9.17 2.86 -2.30
C GLY A 51 -7.99 2.78 -3.27
N LYS A 52 -8.16 3.27 -4.50
CA LYS A 52 -7.09 3.34 -5.51
C LYS A 52 -5.96 4.26 -5.06
N THR A 53 -6.30 5.42 -4.51
CA THR A 53 -5.31 6.40 -4.03
C THR A 53 -4.46 5.81 -2.91
N THR A 54 -5.10 5.21 -1.90
CA THR A 54 -4.44 4.53 -0.79
C THR A 54 -3.55 3.38 -1.28
N PHE A 55 -4.04 2.57 -2.23
CA PHE A 55 -3.26 1.49 -2.82
C PHE A 55 -1.99 2.00 -3.52
N MET A 56 -2.11 3.06 -4.33
CA MET A 56 -0.96 3.68 -5.02
C MET A 56 0.08 4.25 -4.05
N THR A 57 -0.34 4.79 -2.91
CA THR A 57 0.56 5.19 -1.82
C THR A 57 1.30 3.97 -1.25
N GLY A 58 0.60 2.85 -1.03
CA GLY A 58 1.20 1.58 -0.59
C GLY A 58 2.21 1.00 -1.58
N VAL A 59 1.90 1.03 -2.89
CA VAL A 59 2.83 0.66 -3.98
C VAL A 59 4.08 1.54 -3.91
N SER A 60 3.91 2.86 -3.84
CA SER A 60 5.01 3.82 -3.87
C SER A 60 5.93 3.67 -2.66
N ALA A 61 5.37 3.53 -1.46
CA ALA A 61 6.14 3.27 -0.25
C ALA A 61 6.97 1.98 -0.35
N THR A 62 6.39 0.93 -0.93
CA THR A 62 7.07 -0.35 -1.14
C THR A 62 8.23 -0.22 -2.15
N LEU A 63 8.02 0.50 -3.26
CA LEU A 63 9.05 0.75 -4.27
C LEU A 63 10.22 1.58 -3.70
N ILE A 64 9.92 2.62 -2.92
CA ILE A 64 10.94 3.44 -2.24
C ILE A 64 11.75 2.56 -1.28
N GLY A 65 11.08 1.80 -0.41
CA GLY A 65 11.76 0.89 0.52
C GLY A 65 12.65 -0.13 -0.18
N THR A 66 12.17 -0.73 -1.27
CA THR A 66 12.93 -1.70 -2.08
C THR A 66 14.15 -1.06 -2.73
N THR A 67 14.00 0.16 -3.25
CA THR A 67 15.09 0.92 -3.86
C THR A 67 16.20 1.21 -2.84
N ILE A 68 15.83 1.68 -1.64
CA ILE A 68 16.78 1.94 -0.56
C ILE A 68 17.55 0.67 -0.18
N ILE A 69 16.85 -0.45 0.04
CA ILE A 69 17.48 -1.73 0.38
C ILE A 69 18.45 -2.16 -0.72
N THR A 70 18.04 -2.03 -1.98
CA THR A 70 18.88 -2.40 -3.14
C THR A 70 20.17 -1.57 -3.17
N ILE A 71 20.07 -0.24 -2.97
CA ILE A 71 21.23 0.65 -2.89
C ILE A 71 22.14 0.24 -1.73
N VAL A 72 21.58 -0.01 -0.54
CA VAL A 72 22.36 -0.42 0.64
C VAL A 72 23.11 -1.73 0.38
N VAL A 73 22.47 -2.72 -0.24
CA VAL A 73 23.12 -3.99 -0.60
C VAL A 73 24.24 -3.76 -1.60
N PHE A 74 24.00 -2.98 -2.67
CA PHE A 74 25.02 -2.66 -3.67
C PHE A 74 26.21 -1.92 -3.08
N VAL A 75 25.97 -0.90 -2.25
CA VAL A 75 27.02 -0.14 -1.57
C VAL A 75 27.80 -1.05 -0.63
N SER A 76 27.12 -1.90 0.15
CA SER A 76 27.76 -2.84 1.07
C SER A 76 28.64 -3.84 0.31
N MET A 77 28.16 -4.38 -0.81
CA MET A 77 28.94 -5.25 -1.68
C MET A 77 30.15 -4.53 -2.27
N ALA A 78 30.00 -3.29 -2.73
CA ALA A 78 31.09 -2.49 -3.29
C ALA A 78 32.17 -2.18 -2.24
N VAL A 79 31.78 -1.80 -1.02
CA VAL A 79 32.70 -1.58 0.11
C VAL A 79 33.42 -2.87 0.48
N TYR A 80 32.69 -3.98 0.58
CA TYR A 80 33.27 -5.29 0.87
C TYR A 80 34.27 -5.74 -0.20
N ALA A 81 33.95 -5.55 -1.48
CA ALA A 81 34.83 -5.86 -2.59
C ALA A 81 36.09 -4.96 -2.60
N LYS A 82 35.95 -3.67 -2.26
CA LYS A 82 37.08 -2.74 -2.12
C LYS A 82 38.03 -3.17 -1.00
N ASN A 83 37.50 -3.57 0.15
CA ASN A 83 38.29 -4.01 1.31
C ASN A 83 38.97 -5.38 1.11
N LYS A 84 38.54 -6.15 0.09
CA LYS A 84 39.13 -7.45 -0.27
C LYS A 84 40.18 -7.40 -1.38
N ARG A 85 40.40 -6.23 -2.00
CA ARG A 85 41.51 -6.06 -2.95
C ARG A 85 42.83 -5.95 -2.15
N PRO A 86 43.83 -6.79 -2.43
CA PRO A 86 45.13 -6.74 -1.75
C PRO A 86 45.89 -5.45 -2.03
#